data_AF-A0A2N6FQM4-F1
#
_entry.id   AF-A0A2N6FQM4-F1
#
_cell.length_a   1.000
_cell.length_b   1.000
_cell.length_c   1.000
_cell.angle_alpha   90.00
_cell.angle_beta   90.00
_cell.angle_gamma   90.00
#
_symmetry.space_group_name_H-M   'P 1'
#
loop_
_entity.id
_entity.type
_entity.pdbx_description
1 polymer ?
#
loop_
_entity_poly.entity_id
_entity_poly.type
_entity_poly.pdbx_seq_one_letter_code
_entity_poly.pdbx_strand_id
1 'polypeptide(L)'
;MSKLFCIFFLFLNTNIYAYSELYESDLYYLDENEVLLYKILNWWSIEDNKKSTEFCFNNIKVRSNKTLNLAYNKKTKILKIYLKEDFSDLISIFDNKNTNLKNEYINKKYFKNLKAQSIKKINNITLKNISAGEYKRINKIKNNIAFELEGKVAGLLAYNGKISFDKSGDFLRQCPQKPNEKFDIIFKILNMKTKEILVKYLSKNN
;
A
#
# COMPACT_ATOMS: atom_id res chain seq x y z
N MET A 1 -25.07 -54.26 16.66
CA MET A 1 -24.74 -52.85 16.99
C MET A 1 -23.44 -52.42 16.31
N SER A 2 -23.38 -52.24 14.98
CA SER A 2 -22.10 -51.89 14.33
C SER A 2 -22.16 -51.16 12.99
N LYS A 3 -23.25 -50.47 12.63
CA LYS A 3 -23.35 -49.83 11.29
C LYS A 3 -23.93 -48.42 11.24
N LEU A 4 -24.10 -47.73 12.37
CA LEU A 4 -24.67 -46.37 12.37
C LEU A 4 -23.69 -45.24 12.69
N PHE A 5 -22.46 -45.53 13.11
CA PHE A 5 -21.53 -44.48 13.56
C PHE A 5 -20.61 -43.89 12.48
N CYS A 6 -20.53 -44.49 11.29
CA CYS A 6 -19.64 -43.98 10.24
C CYS A 6 -20.27 -42.94 9.30
N ILE A 7 -21.59 -42.75 9.32
CA ILE A 7 -22.25 -41.81 8.40
C ILE A 7 -22.21 -40.38 8.95
N PHE A 8 -22.05 -40.21 10.27
CA PHE A 8 -22.03 -38.86 10.88
C PHE A 8 -20.72 -38.09 10.64
N PHE A 9 -19.62 -38.78 10.29
CA PHE A 9 -18.35 -38.11 9.98
C PHE A 9 -18.21 -37.71 8.51
N LEU A 10 -19.10 -38.14 7.62
CA LEU A 10 -19.04 -37.79 6.19
C LEU A 10 -19.76 -36.48 5.84
N PHE A 11 -20.62 -35.96 6.73
CA PHE A 11 -21.33 -34.69 6.52
C PHE A 11 -20.65 -33.46 7.15
N LEU A 12 -19.52 -33.65 7.82
CA LEU A 12 -18.66 -32.56 8.31
C LEU A 12 -17.46 -32.28 7.39
N ASN A 13 -17.53 -32.70 6.13
CA ASN A 13 -16.83 -31.98 5.05
C ASN A 13 -17.60 -30.68 4.76
N THR A 14 -17.71 -29.81 5.76
CA THR A 14 -17.73 -28.39 5.43
C THR A 14 -16.47 -28.18 4.65
N ASN A 15 -16.61 -27.93 3.35
CA ASN A 15 -15.55 -27.36 2.54
C ASN A 15 -15.02 -26.17 3.32
N ILE A 16 -13.95 -26.38 4.07
CA ILE A 16 -13.03 -25.33 4.46
C ILE A 16 -12.46 -24.93 3.11
N TYR A 17 -13.22 -24.12 2.39
CA TYR A 17 -12.64 -23.16 1.49
C TYR A 17 -11.70 -22.40 2.41
N ALA A 18 -10.44 -22.83 2.41
CA ALA A 18 -9.33 -21.93 2.66
C ALA A 18 -9.47 -20.88 1.56
N TYR A 19 -10.39 -19.93 1.79
CA TYR A 19 -10.46 -18.68 1.09
C TYR A 19 -9.16 -18.04 1.51
N SER A 20 -8.12 -18.30 0.73
CA SER A 20 -6.79 -17.84 1.09
C SER A 20 -6.89 -16.32 1.07
N GLU A 21 -6.83 -15.70 2.24
CA GLU A 21 -6.69 -14.25 2.41
C GLU A 21 -5.51 -13.71 1.57
N LEU A 22 -4.62 -14.60 1.08
CA LEU A 22 -3.65 -14.36 0.01
C LEU A 22 -4.22 -13.65 -1.23
N TYR A 23 -5.45 -13.92 -1.67
CA TYR A 23 -6.03 -13.26 -2.85
C TYR A 23 -6.40 -11.79 -2.63
N GLU A 24 -6.56 -11.36 -1.37
CA GLU A 24 -6.84 -9.96 -1.03
C GLU A 24 -5.59 -9.21 -0.52
N SER A 25 -4.44 -9.87 -0.45
CA SER A 25 -3.19 -9.20 -0.08
C SER A 25 -2.76 -8.14 -1.12
N ASP A 26 -2.03 -7.12 -0.67
CA ASP A 26 -1.46 -6.12 -1.56
C ASP A 26 -0.44 -6.76 -2.51
N LEU A 27 -0.38 -6.28 -3.76
CA LEU A 27 0.56 -6.76 -4.76
C LEU A 27 1.85 -5.98 -4.66
N TYR A 28 2.96 -6.68 -4.38
CA TYR A 28 4.29 -6.09 -4.27
C TYR A 28 5.11 -6.39 -5.52
N TYR A 29 5.84 -5.39 -5.98
CA TYR A 29 6.70 -5.45 -7.14
C TYR A 29 8.09 -4.99 -6.75
N LEU A 30 9.08 -5.82 -7.09
CA LEU A 30 10.48 -5.41 -7.14
C LEU A 30 10.78 -5.08 -8.59
N ASP A 31 11.00 -3.80 -8.86
CA ASP A 31 11.03 -3.23 -10.22
C ASP A 31 9.72 -3.53 -10.99
N GLU A 32 9.78 -4.44 -11.96
CA GLU A 32 8.65 -4.85 -12.80
C GLU A 32 8.05 -6.22 -12.40
N ASN A 33 8.73 -6.97 -11.55
CA ASN A 33 8.34 -8.35 -11.22
C ASN A 33 7.49 -8.37 -9.95
N GLU A 34 6.36 -9.06 -10.01
CA GLU A 34 5.55 -9.33 -8.81
C GLU A 34 6.29 -10.32 -7.90
N VAL A 35 6.34 -10.02 -6.60
CA VAL A 35 7.10 -10.80 -5.62
C VAL A 35 6.30 -11.07 -4.35
N LEU A 36 6.57 -12.20 -3.72
CA LEU A 36 6.11 -12.49 -2.36
C LEU A 36 7.02 -11.78 -1.37
N LEU A 37 6.77 -10.49 -1.11
CA LEU A 37 7.68 -9.66 -0.33
C LEU A 37 7.99 -10.24 1.05
N TYR A 38 7.03 -10.86 1.73
CA TYR A 38 7.29 -11.51 3.03
C TYR A 38 8.36 -12.61 2.97
N LYS A 39 8.49 -13.33 1.84
CA LYS A 39 9.56 -14.34 1.68
C LYS A 39 10.92 -13.67 1.57
N ILE A 40 10.99 -12.53 0.88
CA ILE A 40 12.21 -11.70 0.77
C ILE A 40 12.61 -11.20 2.16
N LEU A 41 11.66 -10.67 2.94
CA LEU A 41 11.92 -10.21 4.31
C LEU A 41 12.43 -11.33 5.21
N ASN A 42 11.78 -12.50 5.17
CA ASN A 42 12.17 -13.66 5.95
C ASN A 42 13.55 -14.18 5.57
N TRP A 43 13.93 -14.15 4.28
CA TRP A 43 15.27 -14.54 3.86
C TRP A 43 16.32 -13.52 4.31
N TRP A 44 16.02 -12.22 4.20
CA TRP A 44 16.97 -11.15 4.51
C TRP A 44 17.24 -11.00 6.02
N SER A 45 16.30 -11.44 6.87
CA SER A 45 16.44 -11.40 8.33
C SER A 45 17.35 -12.50 8.90
N ILE A 46 17.68 -13.54 8.13
CA ILE A 46 18.56 -14.65 8.55
C ILE A 46 20.00 -14.13 8.79
N GLU A 47 20.71 -14.69 9.77
CA GLU A 47 22.06 -14.23 10.15
C GLU A 47 23.10 -14.45 9.04
N ASP A 48 23.00 -15.56 8.31
CA ASP A 48 23.88 -15.86 7.17
C ASP A 48 23.82 -14.77 6.07
N ASN A 49 22.69 -14.06 5.97
CA ASN A 49 22.46 -13.02 4.99
C ASN A 49 22.70 -11.59 5.52
N LYS A 50 23.30 -11.45 6.70
CA LYS A 50 23.47 -10.15 7.37
C LYS A 50 24.23 -9.11 6.56
N LYS A 51 25.14 -9.55 5.68
CA LYS A 51 25.90 -8.67 4.78
C LYS A 51 25.25 -8.48 3.41
N SER A 52 24.10 -9.11 3.15
CA SER A 52 23.41 -8.98 1.86
C SER A 52 22.86 -7.57 1.70
N THR A 53 23.21 -6.96 0.56
CA THR A 53 22.73 -5.64 0.13
C THR A 53 21.88 -5.75 -1.15
N GLU A 54 21.45 -6.96 -1.53
CA GLU A 54 20.78 -7.23 -2.81
C GLU A 54 19.52 -6.38 -3.03
N PHE A 55 18.75 -6.14 -1.96
CA PHE A 55 17.51 -5.36 -2.04
C PHE A 55 17.71 -3.87 -1.76
N CYS A 56 18.92 -3.44 -1.42
CA CYS A 56 19.18 -2.05 -1.07
C CYS A 56 19.04 -1.12 -2.26
N PHE A 57 18.38 0.01 -2.05
CA PHE A 57 18.11 1.05 -3.05
C PHE A 57 17.22 0.63 -4.22
N ASN A 58 16.79 -0.63 -4.27
CA ASN A 58 15.82 -1.07 -5.26
C ASN A 58 14.48 -0.39 -5.00
N ASN A 59 13.75 -0.14 -6.08
CA ASN A 59 12.39 0.40 -5.98
C ASN A 59 11.44 -0.76 -5.66
N ILE A 60 10.73 -0.62 -4.55
CA ILE A 60 9.56 -1.45 -4.26
C ILE A 60 8.33 -0.63 -4.58
N LYS A 61 7.44 -1.21 -5.37
CA LYS A 61 6.11 -0.69 -5.66
C LYS A 61 5.09 -1.63 -5.05
N VAL A 62 4.14 -1.11 -4.30
CA VAL A 62 3.01 -1.86 -3.77
C VAL A 62 1.71 -1.27 -4.28
N ARG A 63 0.78 -2.13 -4.69
CA ARG A 63 -0.56 -1.74 -5.15
C ARG A 63 -1.61 -2.49 -4.36
N SER A 64 -2.64 -1.77 -3.93
CA SER A 64 -3.78 -2.40 -3.29
C SER A 64 -4.53 -3.28 -4.29
N ASN A 65 -4.66 -4.58 -4.00
CA ASN A 65 -5.55 -5.47 -4.75
C ASN A 65 -7.02 -5.36 -4.29
N LYS A 66 -7.22 -4.77 -3.11
CA LYS A 66 -8.50 -4.62 -2.43
C LYS A 66 -9.33 -3.49 -3.04
N THR A 67 -10.65 -3.65 -3.03
CA THR A 67 -11.56 -2.60 -3.50
C THR A 67 -11.61 -1.43 -2.50
N LEU A 68 -11.24 -0.22 -2.96
CA LEU A 68 -11.31 0.98 -2.15
C LEU A 68 -12.76 1.36 -1.82
N ASN A 69 -13.01 1.79 -0.59
CA ASN A 69 -14.28 2.35 -0.15
C ASN A 69 -14.35 3.85 -0.39
N LEU A 70 -15.55 4.35 -0.68
CA LEU A 70 -15.83 5.76 -0.90
C LEU A 70 -16.92 6.21 0.07
N ALA A 71 -16.67 7.29 0.80
CA ALA A 71 -17.68 7.94 1.64
C ALA A 71 -17.73 9.44 1.31
N TYR A 72 -18.89 9.93 0.90
CA TYR A 72 -19.06 11.31 0.48
C TYR A 72 -20.08 12.06 1.35
N ASN A 73 -19.65 13.17 1.92
CA ASN A 73 -20.54 14.08 2.64
C ASN A 73 -20.92 15.26 1.72
N LYS A 74 -22.20 15.30 1.33
CA LYS A 74 -22.74 16.34 0.44
C LYS A 74 -22.67 17.75 1.05
N LYS A 75 -22.89 17.89 2.37
CA LYS A 75 -22.90 19.19 3.06
C LYS A 75 -21.49 19.78 3.12
N THR A 76 -20.51 18.98 3.52
CA THR A 76 -19.11 19.44 3.66
C THR A 76 -18.31 19.32 2.37
N LYS A 77 -18.85 18.68 1.32
CA LYS A 77 -18.18 18.41 0.05
C LYS A 77 -16.86 17.64 0.23
N ILE A 78 -16.85 16.70 1.18
CA ILE A 78 -15.70 15.87 1.52
C ILE A 78 -15.91 14.46 0.99
N LEU A 79 -14.95 13.97 0.19
CA LEU A 79 -14.84 12.58 -0.22
C LEU A 79 -13.70 11.91 0.57
N LYS A 80 -14.01 10.83 1.26
CA LYS A 80 -13.03 9.91 1.83
C LYS A 80 -12.88 8.71 0.91
N ILE A 81 -11.64 8.35 0.62
CA ILE A 81 -11.24 7.14 -0.12
C ILE A 81 -10.40 6.32 0.83
N TYR A 82 -10.77 5.08 1.12
CA TYR A 82 -10.11 4.31 2.18
C TYR A 82 -10.20 2.79 1.98
N LEU A 83 -9.26 2.07 2.59
CA LEU A 83 -9.35 0.63 2.80
C LEU A 83 -9.84 0.35 4.21
N LYS A 84 -10.58 -0.76 4.40
CA LYS A 84 -10.99 -1.21 5.73
C LYS A 84 -9.81 -1.77 6.50
N GLU A 85 -9.01 -2.56 5.80
CA GLU A 85 -7.76 -3.13 6.26
C GLU A 85 -6.62 -2.17 5.99
N ASP A 86 -5.48 -2.45 6.61
CA ASP A 86 -4.27 -1.70 6.35
C ASP A 86 -3.73 -1.98 4.93
N PHE A 87 -2.98 -1.01 4.44
CA PHE A 87 -2.34 -1.02 3.13
C PHE A 87 -0.84 -0.89 3.32
N SER A 88 -0.09 -1.66 2.53
CA SER A 88 1.37 -1.71 2.54
C SER A 88 1.97 -2.17 3.87
N ASP A 89 1.36 -3.17 4.52
CA ASP A 89 1.76 -3.60 5.87
C ASP A 89 3.21 -4.08 6.00
N LEU A 90 3.87 -4.44 4.91
CA LEU A 90 5.27 -4.85 4.88
C LEU A 90 6.26 -3.69 4.71
N ILE A 91 5.75 -2.46 4.56
CA ILE A 91 6.54 -1.26 4.28
C ILE A 91 6.27 -0.19 5.35
N SER A 92 7.33 0.40 5.89
CA SER A 92 7.30 1.59 6.71
C SER A 92 7.66 2.82 5.89
N ILE A 93 6.87 3.89 6.09
CA ILE A 93 6.91 5.13 5.30
C ILE A 93 7.11 6.35 6.19
N PHE A 94 6.60 6.28 7.42
CA PHE A 94 6.46 7.40 8.35
C PHE A 94 7.13 7.08 9.69
N ASP A 95 8.36 6.51 9.67
CA ASP A 95 9.12 6.23 10.90
C ASP A 95 9.32 7.53 11.72
N ASN A 96 9.39 8.69 11.06
CA ASN A 96 9.35 10.00 11.70
C ASN A 96 7.94 10.63 11.68
N LYS A 97 7.46 11.10 12.84
CA LYS A 97 6.15 11.77 13.03
C LYS A 97 5.95 13.04 12.16
N ASN A 98 7.04 13.60 11.63
CA ASN A 98 7.03 14.81 10.82
C ASN A 98 6.99 14.56 9.30
N THR A 99 7.14 13.31 8.84
CA THR A 99 7.09 13.00 7.42
C THR A 99 5.66 13.15 6.89
N ASN A 100 5.49 13.92 5.82
CA ASN A 100 4.22 14.09 5.14
C ASN A 100 4.40 13.96 3.62
N LEU A 101 3.39 13.40 2.95
CA LEU A 101 3.39 13.34 1.48
C LEU A 101 2.64 14.58 0.97
N LYS A 102 3.34 15.43 0.23
CA LYS A 102 2.76 16.65 -0.35
C LYS A 102 2.09 16.32 -1.66
N ASN A 103 0.91 16.88 -1.92
CA ASN A 103 0.27 16.71 -3.22
C ASN A 103 1.16 17.32 -4.32
N GLU A 104 1.46 16.53 -5.34
CA GLU A 104 2.28 16.93 -6.49
C GLU A 104 1.42 17.05 -7.75
N TYR A 105 0.35 16.26 -7.85
CA TYR A 105 -0.49 16.23 -9.04
C TYR A 105 -1.95 15.95 -8.69
N ILE A 106 -2.87 16.61 -9.40
CA ILE A 106 -4.31 16.38 -9.37
C ILE A 106 -4.81 16.34 -10.81
N ASN A 107 -5.47 15.25 -11.18
CA ASN A 107 -6.05 15.13 -12.49
C ASN A 107 -7.37 15.90 -12.59
N LYS A 108 -7.36 17.01 -13.33
CA LYS A 108 -8.54 17.88 -13.54
C LYS A 108 -9.69 17.20 -14.29
N LYS A 109 -9.43 16.10 -15.01
CA LYS A 109 -10.49 15.23 -15.57
C LYS A 109 -11.34 14.61 -14.48
N TYR A 110 -10.81 14.39 -13.28
CA TYR A 110 -11.53 13.78 -12.16
C TYR A 110 -11.91 14.80 -11.09
N PHE A 111 -11.04 15.80 -10.87
CA PHE A 111 -11.16 16.77 -9.79
C PHE A 111 -10.84 18.19 -10.28
N LYS A 112 -11.87 18.96 -10.63
CA LYS A 112 -11.75 20.36 -11.03
C LYS A 112 -11.38 21.24 -9.83
N ASN A 113 -12.08 21.06 -8.71
CA ASN A 113 -12.06 21.98 -7.56
C ASN A 113 -11.29 21.47 -6.33
N LEU A 114 -10.67 20.28 -6.43
CA LEU A 114 -9.86 19.74 -5.34
C LEU A 114 -8.68 20.68 -5.01
N LYS A 115 -8.51 20.95 -3.72
CA LYS A 115 -7.37 21.72 -3.19
C LYS A 115 -6.24 20.77 -2.81
N ALA A 116 -5.02 21.13 -3.19
CA ALA A 116 -3.80 20.43 -2.77
C ALA A 116 -3.68 20.43 -1.24
N GLN A 117 -3.45 19.25 -0.66
CA GLN A 117 -3.26 19.04 0.77
C GLN A 117 -2.17 18.01 0.97
N SER A 118 -1.44 18.09 2.08
CA SER A 118 -0.49 17.03 2.47
C SER A 118 -1.22 15.93 3.23
N ILE A 119 -0.73 14.70 3.13
CA ILE A 119 -1.27 13.54 3.85
C ILE A 119 -0.21 12.96 4.79
N LYS A 120 -0.68 12.39 5.91
CA LYS A 120 0.15 11.71 6.93
C LYS A 120 -0.18 10.23 7.08
N LYS A 121 -1.15 9.73 6.29
CA LYS A 121 -1.61 8.34 6.26
C LYS A 121 -2.05 8.04 4.84
N ILE A 122 -1.83 6.80 4.41
CA ILE A 122 -2.15 6.34 3.05
C ILE A 122 -3.37 5.42 2.99
N ASN A 123 -3.79 4.84 4.13
CA ASN A 123 -4.95 3.94 4.20
C ASN A 123 -6.30 4.70 4.10
N ASN A 124 -6.28 6.02 4.35
CA ASN A 124 -7.47 6.87 4.33
C ASN A 124 -7.15 8.27 3.82
N ILE A 125 -7.57 8.55 2.59
CA ILE A 125 -7.37 9.84 1.93
C ILE A 125 -8.64 10.66 1.98
N THR A 126 -8.52 11.88 2.52
CA THR A 126 -9.62 12.85 2.58
C THR A 126 -9.41 13.95 1.54
N LEU A 127 -10.34 14.05 0.60
CA LEU A 127 -10.37 15.04 -0.46
C LEU A 127 -11.49 16.06 -0.18
N LYS A 128 -11.13 17.35 -0.09
CA LYS A 128 -12.09 18.45 0.15
C LYS A 128 -12.49 19.13 -1.15
N ASN A 129 -13.62 19.84 -1.13
CA ASN A 129 -14.18 20.59 -2.26
C ASN A 129 -14.57 19.71 -3.46
N ILE A 130 -15.05 18.50 -3.18
CA ILE A 130 -15.55 17.58 -4.21
C ILE A 130 -17.04 17.85 -4.44
N SER A 131 -17.42 18.20 -5.66
CA SER A 131 -18.81 18.33 -6.08
C SER A 131 -19.49 16.96 -6.18
N ALA A 132 -20.82 16.95 -6.12
CA ALA A 132 -21.59 15.72 -6.29
C ALA A 132 -21.36 15.06 -7.67
N GLY A 133 -21.10 15.85 -8.71
CA GLY A 133 -20.79 15.35 -10.05
C GLY A 133 -19.43 14.67 -10.13
N GLU A 134 -18.40 15.24 -9.49
CA GLU A 134 -17.08 14.61 -9.36
C GLU A 134 -17.17 13.32 -8.55
N TYR A 135 -17.89 13.33 -7.43
CA TYR A 135 -18.14 12.11 -6.65
C TYR A 135 -18.82 11.02 -7.47
N LYS A 136 -19.90 11.34 -8.20
CA LYS A 136 -20.58 10.37 -9.08
C LYS A 136 -19.63 9.77 -10.12
N ARG A 137 -18.72 10.57 -10.69
CA ARG A 137 -17.71 10.11 -11.65
C ARG A 137 -16.73 9.12 -11.01
N ILE A 138 -16.21 9.46 -9.83
CA ILE A 138 -15.30 8.58 -9.07
C ILE A 138 -16.02 7.29 -8.67
N ASN A 139 -17.27 7.38 -8.20
CA ASN A 139 -18.04 6.20 -7.79
C ASN A 139 -18.30 5.22 -8.94
N LYS A 140 -18.50 5.72 -10.17
CA LYS A 140 -18.67 4.87 -11.36
C LYS A 140 -17.43 4.01 -11.67
N ILE A 141 -16.24 4.48 -11.30
CA ILE A 141 -14.99 3.77 -11.55
C ILE A 141 -14.40 3.13 -10.29
N LYS A 142 -15.13 3.11 -9.17
CA LYS A 142 -14.66 2.68 -7.84
C LYS A 142 -13.86 1.37 -7.89
N ASN A 143 -14.39 0.36 -8.58
CA ASN A 143 -13.78 -0.98 -8.65
C ASN A 143 -12.48 -1.01 -9.47
N ASN A 144 -12.16 0.08 -10.18
CA ASN A 144 -10.93 0.22 -10.94
C ASN A 144 -9.96 1.19 -10.27
N ILE A 145 -10.26 1.76 -9.09
CA ILE A 145 -9.33 2.64 -8.40
C ILE A 145 -8.48 1.83 -7.42
N ALA A 146 -7.18 2.07 -7.42
CA ALA A 146 -6.25 1.51 -6.44
C ALA A 146 -5.39 2.59 -5.79
N PHE A 147 -4.92 2.27 -4.59
CA PHE A 147 -3.77 2.90 -3.98
C PHE A 147 -2.49 2.23 -4.51
N GLU A 148 -1.48 3.05 -4.78
CA GLU A 148 -0.16 2.58 -5.16
C GLU A 148 0.88 3.41 -4.39
N LEU A 149 1.86 2.73 -3.81
CA LEU A 149 2.97 3.34 -3.10
C LEU A 149 4.27 2.82 -3.74
N GLU A 150 5.25 3.71 -3.86
CA GLU A 150 6.53 3.41 -4.46
C GLU A 150 7.64 4.15 -3.69
N GLY A 151 8.76 3.48 -3.48
CA GLY A 151 9.92 4.05 -2.80
C GLY A 151 11.10 3.10 -2.80
N LYS A 152 12.26 3.64 -2.40
CA LYS A 152 13.51 2.88 -2.33
C LYS A 152 13.72 2.26 -0.96
N VAL A 153 14.24 1.04 -0.94
CA VAL A 153 14.58 0.32 0.29
C VAL A 153 15.78 0.98 0.98
N ALA A 154 15.58 1.47 2.20
CA ALA A 154 16.62 1.99 3.09
C ALA A 154 17.17 0.95 4.08
N GLY A 155 16.39 -0.10 4.33
CA GLY A 155 16.78 -1.19 5.20
C GLY A 155 15.59 -1.96 5.75
N LEU A 156 15.88 -2.92 6.61
CA LEU A 156 14.92 -3.73 7.36
C LEU A 156 14.89 -3.25 8.81
N LEU A 157 13.72 -2.84 9.30
CA LEU A 157 13.56 -2.30 10.65
C LEU A 157 13.67 -3.37 11.73
N ALA A 158 14.33 -3.04 12.84
CA ALA A 158 14.57 -3.96 13.95
C ALA A 158 13.31 -4.33 14.72
N TYR A 159 12.38 -3.39 14.87
CA TYR A 159 11.25 -3.54 15.79
C TYR A 159 10.04 -4.27 15.18
N ASN A 160 9.91 -4.30 13.85
CA ASN A 160 8.76 -4.90 13.17
C ASN A 160 9.11 -5.70 11.91
N GLY A 161 10.39 -5.78 11.52
CA GLY A 161 10.83 -6.51 10.33
C GLY A 161 10.28 -5.97 9.01
N LYS A 162 9.78 -4.74 8.96
CA LYS A 162 9.30 -4.11 7.73
C LYS A 162 10.45 -3.49 6.94
N ILE A 163 10.31 -3.42 5.63
CA ILE A 163 11.17 -2.56 4.79
C ILE A 163 10.88 -1.11 5.16
N SER A 164 11.91 -0.30 5.42
CA SER A 164 11.73 1.15 5.49
C SER A 164 12.07 1.81 4.17
N PHE A 165 11.26 2.80 3.79
CA PHE A 165 11.58 3.78 2.76
C PHE A 165 12.24 5.03 3.31
N ASP A 166 12.38 5.16 4.63
CA ASP A 166 13.05 6.26 5.29
C ASP A 166 14.44 5.79 5.76
N LYS A 167 15.45 6.66 5.66
CA LYS A 167 16.80 6.38 6.20
C LYS A 167 16.82 6.48 7.73
N SER A 168 15.83 7.14 8.33
CA SER A 168 15.70 7.28 9.77
C SER A 168 15.00 6.07 10.36
N GLY A 169 15.66 5.39 11.30
CA GLY A 169 15.10 4.23 11.98
C GLY A 169 16.18 3.34 12.58
N ASP A 170 15.76 2.48 13.50
CA ASP A 170 16.61 1.43 14.04
C ASP A 170 16.49 0.20 13.14
N PHE A 171 17.59 -0.17 12.48
CA PHE A 171 17.62 -1.22 11.47
C PHE A 171 18.20 -2.53 12.00
N LEU A 172 17.52 -3.65 11.72
CA LEU A 172 18.09 -4.99 11.79
C LEU A 172 19.13 -5.20 10.68
N ARG A 173 18.83 -4.68 9.48
CA ARG A 173 19.70 -4.68 8.29
C ARG A 173 19.65 -3.30 7.68
N GLN A 174 20.72 -2.52 7.84
CA GLN A 174 20.82 -1.18 7.25
C GLN A 174 21.45 -1.27 5.87
N CYS A 175 20.88 -0.56 4.89
CA CYS A 175 21.55 -0.42 3.60
C CYS A 175 22.81 0.44 3.74
N PRO A 176 23.84 0.19 2.91
CA PRO A 176 25.08 0.97 2.97
C PRO A 176 24.81 2.46 2.76
N GLN A 177 25.69 3.31 3.27
CA GLN A 177 25.54 4.74 3.05
C GLN A 177 25.87 5.10 1.61
N LYS A 178 24.96 5.84 0.96
CA LYS A 178 25.16 6.36 -0.40
C LYS A 178 24.80 7.86 -0.41
N PRO A 179 25.79 8.77 -0.40
CA PRO A 179 25.60 10.19 -0.09
C PRO A 179 24.60 10.94 -0.99
N ASN A 180 24.42 10.47 -2.23
CA ASN A 180 23.57 11.13 -3.23
C ASN A 180 22.29 10.36 -3.53
N GLU A 181 22.01 9.29 -2.78
CA GLU A 181 20.84 8.46 -3.01
C GLU A 181 19.61 9.11 -2.39
N LYS A 182 18.63 9.42 -3.25
CA LYS A 182 17.35 10.03 -2.85
C LYS A 182 16.33 8.96 -2.51
N PHE A 183 15.62 9.15 -1.41
CA PHE A 183 14.60 8.24 -0.91
C PHE A 183 13.23 8.86 -1.05
N ASP A 184 12.93 9.26 -2.28
CA ASP A 184 11.64 9.83 -2.62
C ASP A 184 10.54 8.78 -2.44
N ILE A 185 9.44 9.18 -1.82
CA ILE A 185 8.29 8.31 -1.56
C ILE A 185 7.11 8.85 -2.35
N ILE A 186 6.57 8.02 -3.23
CA ILE A 186 5.46 8.38 -4.11
C ILE A 186 4.23 7.58 -3.72
N PHE A 187 3.13 8.28 -3.45
CA PHE A 187 1.82 7.66 -3.28
C PHE A 187 0.85 8.16 -4.34
N LYS A 188 0.11 7.25 -4.97
CA LYS A 188 -0.82 7.52 -6.06
C LYS A 188 -2.18 6.95 -5.73
N ILE A 189 -3.21 7.69 -6.12
CA ILE A 189 -4.53 7.14 -6.41
C ILE A 189 -4.61 7.06 -7.92
N LEU A 190 -4.90 5.89 -8.48
CA LEU A 190 -4.90 5.67 -9.93
C LEU A 190 -6.06 4.80 -10.38
N ASN A 191 -6.43 4.93 -11.65
CA ASN A 191 -7.36 4.03 -12.33
C ASN A 191 -6.56 2.87 -12.95
N MET A 192 -6.73 1.66 -12.43
CA MET A 192 -6.00 0.46 -12.85
C MET A 192 -6.28 0.08 -14.30
N LYS A 193 -7.49 0.38 -14.80
CA LYS A 193 -7.91 0.05 -16.17
C LYS A 193 -7.28 1.00 -17.19
N THR A 194 -7.30 2.31 -16.92
CA THR A 194 -6.78 3.32 -17.85
C THR A 194 -5.34 3.74 -17.58
N LYS A 195 -4.77 3.29 -16.46
CA LYS A 195 -3.47 3.73 -15.91
C LYS A 195 -3.39 5.23 -15.60
N GLU A 196 -4.50 5.97 -15.68
CA GLU A 196 -4.53 7.38 -15.35
C GLU A 196 -4.34 7.59 -13.84
N ILE A 197 -3.38 8.44 -13.48
CA ILE A 197 -3.23 8.93 -12.11
C ILE A 197 -4.37 9.92 -11.84
N LEU A 198 -5.06 9.73 -10.72
CA LEU A 198 -6.11 10.62 -10.22
C LEU A 198 -5.51 11.70 -9.32
N VAL A 199 -4.64 11.29 -8.40
CA VAL A 199 -3.91 12.17 -7.46
C VAL A 199 -2.53 11.56 -7.20
N LYS A 200 -1.47 12.37 -7.16
CA LYS A 200 -0.11 11.98 -6.78
C LYS A 200 0.34 12.79 -5.56
N TYR A 201 0.99 12.12 -4.64
CA TYR A 201 1.67 12.72 -3.49
C TYR A 201 3.13 12.27 -3.47
N LEU A 202 4.01 13.14 -2.97
CA LEU A 202 5.45 12.94 -2.93
C LEU A 202 6.02 13.45 -1.59
N SER A 203 6.87 12.67 -0.95
CA SER A 203 7.90 13.20 -0.03
C SER A 203 9.23 13.17 -0.76
N LYS A 204 9.96 14.28 -0.68
CA LYS A 204 11.35 14.36 -1.14
C LYS A 204 12.25 14.23 0.06
N ASN A 205 12.96 13.12 0.16
CA ASN A 205 13.94 12.89 1.23
C ASN A 205 15.34 12.93 0.61
N ASN A 206 16.19 13.82 1.14
CA ASN A 206 17.61 13.88 0.81
C ASN A 206 18.37 12.76 1.55
#